data_AF-A0AA95EPG1-F1
#
_entry.id   AF-A0AA95EPG1-F1
#
_cell.length_a   1.000
_cell.length_b   1.000
_cell.length_c   1.000
_cell.angle_alpha   90.00
_cell.angle_beta   90.00
_cell.angle_gamma   90.00
#
_symmetry.space_group_name_H-M   'P 1'
#
loop_
_entity.id
_entity.type
_entity.pdbx_description
1 polymer ?
#
loop_
_entity_poly.entity_id
_entity_poly.type
_entity_poly.pdbx_seq_one_letter_code
_entity_poly.pdbx_strand_id
1 'polypeptide(L)'
;MFENRPTETQYFYTDNDASGTQMSGGESYEITFAPGQEPPVDGFWSLTLYNDKHLFHANELKRYSLGTKNKDLKRNPDGSLTLYAGAKSPGSDKEANWLPAPDGTFSLYIRAYWGKEPILDGSWQPPSIKRRA
;
A
#
# COMPACT_ATOMS: atom_id res chain seq x y z
N MET A 1 3.35 17.36 22.85
CA MET A 1 2.82 16.96 21.53
C MET A 1 3.88 16.06 20.91
N PHE A 2 3.60 14.77 20.75
CA PHE A 2 4.54 13.77 20.23
C PHE A 2 4.23 13.53 18.74
N GLU A 3 4.47 14.55 17.92
CA GLU A 3 4.23 14.48 16.48
C GLU A 3 5.57 14.44 15.75
N ASN A 4 5.66 13.55 14.75
CA ASN A 4 6.78 13.57 13.82
C ASN A 4 6.69 14.83 12.97
N ARG A 5 7.84 15.47 12.71
CA ARG A 5 7.92 16.58 11.76
C ARG A 5 7.59 16.05 10.34
N PRO A 6 7.08 16.88 9.42
CA PRO A 6 6.90 16.48 8.02
C PRO A 6 8.17 15.95 7.35
N THR A 7 9.34 16.43 7.81
CA THR A 7 10.66 15.94 7.37
C THR A 7 11.01 14.55 7.90
N GLU A 8 10.33 14.07 8.94
CA GLU A 8 10.54 12.76 9.55
C GLU A 8 9.54 11.72 9.02
N THR A 9 8.28 12.10 8.75
CA THR A 9 7.27 11.18 8.22
C THR A 9 6.19 11.88 7.41
N GLN A 10 5.79 11.26 6.30
CA GLN A 10 4.60 11.64 5.54
C GLN A 10 3.66 10.46 5.30
N TYR A 11 2.38 10.78 5.17
CA TYR A 11 1.29 9.82 5.00
C TYR A 11 0.50 10.16 3.75
N PHE A 12 0.31 9.16 2.89
CA PHE A 12 -0.54 9.26 1.70
C PHE A 12 -1.72 8.31 1.89
N TYR A 13 -2.93 8.83 1.76
CA TYR A 13 -4.17 8.14 2.08
C TYR A 13 -5.12 8.14 0.91
N THR A 14 -5.84 7.05 0.72
CA THR A 14 -7.03 7.02 -0.12
C THR A 14 -7.99 5.90 0.30
N ASP A 15 -9.28 6.20 0.15
CA ASP A 15 -10.37 5.22 0.18
C ASP A 15 -10.76 4.73 -1.20
N ASN A 16 -10.27 5.40 -2.26
CA ASN A 16 -10.80 5.27 -3.61
C ASN A 16 -9.78 4.62 -4.55
N ASP A 17 -10.31 3.87 -5.51
CA ASP A 17 -9.58 3.38 -6.68
C ASP A 17 -9.39 4.48 -7.74
N ALA A 18 -8.70 4.16 -8.84
CA ALA A 18 -8.37 5.07 -9.93
C ALA A 18 -9.60 5.63 -10.66
N SER A 19 -10.78 5.03 -10.50
CA SER A 19 -12.05 5.54 -11.05
C SER A 19 -12.75 6.52 -10.11
N GLY A 20 -12.21 6.72 -8.90
CA GLY A 20 -12.86 7.48 -7.83
C GLY A 20 -13.89 6.68 -7.05
N THR A 21 -13.97 5.36 -7.25
CA THR A 21 -14.90 4.50 -6.51
C THR A 21 -14.28 4.01 -5.21
N GLN A 22 -15.04 4.04 -4.12
CA GLN A 22 -14.59 3.54 -2.82
C GLN A 22 -14.21 2.06 -2.90
N MET A 23 -13.06 1.71 -2.32
CA MET A 23 -12.54 0.36 -2.27
C MET A 23 -13.34 -0.51 -1.31
N SER A 24 -13.61 -1.75 -1.71
CA SER A 24 -14.23 -2.77 -0.86
C SER A 24 -13.71 -4.17 -1.17
N GLY A 25 -13.66 -5.07 -0.19
CA GLY A 25 -13.11 -6.41 -0.38
C GLY A 25 -13.92 -7.33 -1.29
N GLY A 26 -15.11 -6.91 -1.72
CA GLY A 26 -15.85 -7.55 -2.81
C GLY A 26 -15.07 -7.56 -4.14
N GLU A 27 -14.11 -6.65 -4.29
CA GLU A 27 -13.24 -6.52 -5.45
C GLU A 27 -11.77 -6.82 -5.07
N SER A 28 -10.91 -6.93 -6.10
CA SER A 28 -9.46 -7.00 -5.94
C SER A 28 -8.79 -5.80 -6.57
N TYR A 29 -7.70 -5.34 -5.97
CA TYR A 29 -7.00 -4.13 -6.37
C TYR A 29 -5.51 -4.36 -6.52
N GLU A 30 -4.91 -3.62 -7.45
CA GLU A 30 -3.50 -3.64 -7.78
C GLU A 30 -2.89 -2.26 -7.60
N ILE A 31 -1.75 -2.22 -6.92
CA ILE A 31 -0.95 -1.02 -6.67
C ILE A 31 0.43 -1.30 -7.26
N THR A 32 0.72 -0.76 -8.44
CA THR A 32 1.97 -1.03 -9.15
C THR A 32 2.91 0.16 -9.08
N PHE A 33 4.01 -0.01 -8.34
CA PHE A 33 5.14 0.90 -8.40
C PHE A 33 6.01 0.52 -9.61
N ALA A 34 6.15 1.45 -10.55
CA ALA A 34 7.07 1.28 -11.67
C ALA A 34 8.51 1.09 -11.17
N PRO A 35 9.44 0.56 -12.00
CA PRO A 35 10.80 0.30 -11.57
C PRO A 35 11.47 1.56 -10.99
N GLY A 36 11.94 1.47 -9.74
CA GLY A 36 12.55 2.59 -9.01
C GLY A 36 11.58 3.70 -8.57
N GLN A 37 10.26 3.49 -8.65
CA GLN A 37 9.22 4.46 -8.27
C GLN A 37 8.50 4.13 -6.95
N GLU A 38 9.02 3.18 -6.18
CA GLU A 38 8.65 3.00 -4.77
C GLU A 38 8.94 4.29 -3.97
N PRO A 39 8.30 4.51 -2.80
CA PRO A 39 8.50 5.74 -2.02
C PRO A 39 9.99 6.05 -1.78
N PRO A 40 10.50 7.21 -2.24
CA PRO A 40 11.91 7.55 -2.07
C PRO A 40 12.15 8.00 -0.63
N VAL A 41 12.71 7.09 0.17
CA VAL A 41 12.99 7.25 1.60
C VAL A 41 14.42 6.86 1.92
N ASP A 42 15.00 7.44 2.97
CA ASP A 42 16.26 6.99 3.58
C ASP A 42 16.00 5.96 4.70
N GLY A 43 14.79 5.95 5.28
CA GLY A 43 14.38 5.01 6.31
C GLY A 43 13.67 3.77 5.72
N PHE A 44 12.34 3.79 5.76
CA PHE A 44 11.51 2.71 5.22
C PHE A 44 10.13 3.24 4.84
N TRP A 45 9.41 2.45 4.06
CA TRP A 45 8.01 2.72 3.76
C TRP A 45 7.13 1.50 4.00
N SER A 46 5.84 1.74 4.14
CA SER A 46 4.83 0.69 4.25
C SER A 46 3.51 1.11 3.61
N LEU A 47 2.91 0.23 2.81
CA LEU A 47 1.48 0.25 2.45
C LEU A 47 0.71 -0.53 3.52
N THR A 48 -0.26 0.09 4.17
CA THR A 48 -1.03 -0.48 5.28
C THR A 48 -2.51 -0.45 4.95
N LEU A 49 -3.23 -1.53 5.27
CA LEU A 49 -4.68 -1.64 5.10
C LEU A 49 -5.40 -1.41 6.42
N TYR A 50 -6.47 -0.61 6.37
CA TYR A 50 -7.40 -0.41 7.48
C TYR A 50 -8.83 -0.70 7.06
N ASN A 51 -9.62 -1.28 7.96
CA ASN A 51 -11.06 -1.50 7.74
C ASN A 51 -11.87 -0.19 7.82
N ASP A 52 -13.18 -0.32 7.67
CA ASP A 52 -14.21 0.72 7.80
C ASP A 52 -14.15 1.55 9.11
N LYS A 53 -13.54 1.01 10.17
CA LYS A 53 -13.34 1.67 11.47
C LYS A 53 -11.95 2.26 11.64
N HIS A 54 -11.14 2.30 10.58
CA HIS A 54 -9.73 2.68 10.63
C HIS A 54 -8.89 1.84 11.61
N LEU A 55 -9.23 0.56 11.77
CA LEU A 55 -8.47 -0.42 12.54
C LEU A 55 -7.84 -1.46 11.62
N PHE A 56 -6.83 -2.17 12.13
CA PHE A 56 -6.30 -3.33 11.41
C PHE A 56 -7.37 -4.40 11.25
N HIS A 57 -7.47 -4.94 10.04
CA HIS A 57 -8.33 -6.08 9.77
C HIS A 57 -7.58 -7.38 10.12
N ALA A 58 -8.03 -8.06 11.19
CA ALA A 58 -7.51 -9.37 11.57
C ALA A 58 -7.65 -10.37 10.42
N ASN A 59 -6.57 -11.07 10.10
CA ASN A 59 -6.51 -12.05 9.01
C ASN A 59 -5.56 -13.20 9.38
N GLU A 60 -5.71 -14.33 8.69
CA GLU A 60 -4.96 -15.57 8.97
C GLU A 60 -3.44 -15.40 8.79
N LEU A 61 -3.01 -14.53 7.88
CA LEU A 61 -1.60 -14.23 7.63
C LEU A 61 -0.97 -13.34 8.71
N LYS A 62 -1.77 -12.76 9.62
CA LYS A 62 -1.35 -11.72 10.58
C LYS A 62 -0.57 -10.59 9.90
N ARG A 63 -0.97 -10.25 8.66
CA ARG A 63 -0.30 -9.27 7.82
C ARG A 63 -1.21 -8.05 7.64
N TYR A 64 -0.70 -6.90 8.04
CA TYR A 64 -1.45 -5.63 7.99
C TYR A 64 -0.77 -4.57 7.13
N SER A 65 0.49 -4.79 6.78
CA SER A 65 1.26 -3.90 5.91
C SER A 65 2.27 -4.67 5.07
N LEU A 66 2.66 -4.06 3.96
CA LEU A 66 3.74 -4.49 3.08
C LEU A 66 4.67 -3.31 2.79
N GLY A 67 5.97 -3.55 2.64
CA GLY A 67 6.92 -2.51 2.26
C GLY A 67 8.36 -2.96 2.49
N THR A 68 9.26 -2.01 2.75
CA THR A 68 10.72 -2.24 2.81
C THR A 68 11.15 -3.34 3.80
N LYS A 69 10.36 -3.57 4.85
CA LYS A 69 10.67 -4.57 5.89
C LYS A 69 10.37 -6.01 5.46
N ASN A 70 9.49 -6.21 4.47
CA ASN A 70 9.21 -7.52 3.91
C ASN A 70 10.39 -7.99 3.05
N LYS A 71 10.86 -9.21 3.29
CA LYS A 71 12.03 -9.79 2.59
C LYS A 71 11.64 -10.73 1.45
N ASP A 72 10.36 -11.06 1.38
CA ASP A 72 9.75 -12.05 0.51
C ASP A 72 8.89 -11.42 -0.61
N LEU A 73 8.84 -10.09 -0.70
CA LEU A 73 8.15 -9.40 -1.80
C LEU A 73 8.73 -9.82 -3.15
N LYS A 74 7.84 -10.20 -4.06
CA LYS A 74 8.19 -10.62 -5.42
C LYS A 74 8.10 -9.44 -6.37
N ARG A 75 9.20 -9.15 -7.07
CA ARG A 75 9.20 -8.16 -8.14
C ARG A 75 8.75 -8.78 -9.45
N ASN A 76 8.18 -7.95 -10.31
CA ASN A 76 7.88 -8.30 -11.68
C ASN A 76 9.18 -8.40 -12.51
N PRO A 77 9.16 -9.06 -13.68
CA PRO A 77 10.35 -9.21 -14.53
C PRO A 77 10.99 -7.89 -14.98
N ASP A 78 10.20 -6.82 -15.09
CA ASP A 78 10.67 -5.47 -15.43
C ASP A 78 11.25 -4.69 -14.24
N GLY A 79 11.25 -5.29 -13.04
CA GLY A 79 11.72 -4.68 -11.79
C GLY A 79 10.64 -3.89 -11.03
N SER A 80 9.44 -3.73 -11.59
CA SER A 80 8.31 -3.12 -10.89
C SER A 80 7.84 -3.97 -9.70
N LEU A 81 7.13 -3.33 -8.78
CA LEU A 81 6.52 -3.99 -7.63
C LEU A 81 5.01 -3.80 -7.67
N THR A 82 4.27 -4.88 -7.85
CA THR A 82 2.80 -4.88 -7.73
C THR A 82 2.40 -5.44 -6.37
N LEU A 83 1.70 -4.63 -5.59
CA LEU A 83 1.02 -5.05 -4.36
C LEU A 83 -0.47 -5.25 -4.63
N TYR A 84 -1.08 -6.16 -3.88
CA TYR A 84 -2.49 -6.52 -4.03
C TYR A 84 -3.26 -6.23 -2.75
N ALA A 85 -4.51 -5.81 -2.87
CA ALA A 85 -5.44 -5.69 -1.76
C ALA A 85 -6.81 -6.26 -2.16
N GLY A 86 -7.47 -6.98 -1.25
CA GLY A 86 -8.78 -7.59 -1.50
C GLY A 86 -9.06 -8.71 -0.49
N ALA A 87 -10.32 -9.13 -0.35
CA ALA A 87 -10.70 -10.17 0.61
C ALA A 87 -10.25 -11.57 0.16
N LYS A 88 -10.20 -11.79 -1.16
CA LYS A 88 -9.77 -13.06 -1.76
C LYS A 88 -8.30 -13.02 -2.16
N SER A 89 -7.60 -14.13 -1.96
CA SER A 89 -6.21 -14.29 -2.42
C SER A 89 -6.14 -14.07 -3.94
N PRO A 90 -5.17 -13.29 -4.44
CA PRO A 90 -4.98 -13.06 -5.88
C PRO A 90 -4.37 -14.28 -6.60
N GLY A 91 -4.09 -15.37 -5.88
CA GLY A 91 -3.42 -16.57 -6.36
C GLY A 91 -2.12 -16.82 -5.58
N SER A 92 -1.79 -18.09 -5.38
CA SER A 92 -0.64 -18.53 -4.57
C SER A 92 0.70 -17.92 -5.00
N ASP A 93 0.86 -17.61 -6.28
CA ASP A 93 2.06 -16.99 -6.82
C ASP A 93 2.22 -15.52 -6.36
N LYS A 94 1.12 -14.85 -6.04
CA LYS A 94 1.01 -13.41 -5.71
C LYS A 94 0.80 -13.13 -4.22
N GLU A 95 0.55 -14.15 -3.40
CA GLU A 95 0.25 -14.00 -1.98
C GLU A 95 1.35 -13.28 -1.19
N ALA A 96 2.62 -13.39 -1.59
CA ALA A 96 3.71 -12.64 -0.96
C ALA A 96 3.49 -11.13 -0.98
N ASN A 97 2.79 -10.62 -2.00
CA ASN A 97 2.54 -9.21 -2.24
C ASN A 97 1.11 -8.78 -1.87
N TRP A 98 0.34 -9.63 -1.21
CA TRP A 98 -1.07 -9.40 -0.94
C TRP A 98 -1.35 -8.96 0.51
N LEU A 99 -2.23 -7.97 0.66
CA LEU A 99 -2.86 -7.53 1.88
C LEU A 99 -4.31 -8.03 1.94
N PRO A 100 -4.64 -8.95 2.86
CA PRO A 100 -6.01 -9.38 3.09
C PRO A 100 -6.88 -8.21 3.57
N ALA A 101 -7.95 -7.93 2.83
CA ALA A 101 -8.94 -6.92 3.15
C ALA A 101 -10.18 -7.55 3.82
N PRO A 102 -10.98 -6.78 4.60
CA PRO A 102 -12.31 -7.21 4.99
C PRO A 102 -13.23 -7.32 3.76
N ASP A 103 -14.33 -8.07 3.85
CA ASP A 103 -15.37 -8.08 2.81
C ASP A 103 -16.00 -6.69 2.57
N GLY A 104 -15.96 -5.83 3.60
CA GLY A 104 -16.47 -4.45 3.56
C GLY A 104 -15.51 -3.44 2.95
N THR A 105 -15.78 -2.16 3.18
CA THR A 105 -14.91 -1.06 2.73
C THR A 105 -13.60 -1.05 3.51
N PHE A 106 -12.55 -0.57 2.85
CA PHE A 106 -11.23 -0.42 3.45
C PHE A 106 -10.50 0.78 2.86
N SER A 107 -9.43 1.17 3.54
CA SER A 107 -8.56 2.26 3.12
C SER A 107 -7.11 1.80 3.07
N LEU A 108 -6.30 2.49 2.25
CA LEU A 108 -4.87 2.25 2.14
C LEU A 108 -4.08 3.49 2.54
N TYR A 109 -3.03 3.26 3.32
CA TYR A 109 -2.07 4.28 3.71
C TYR A 109 -0.67 3.89 3.29
N ILE A 110 0.00 4.75 2.52
CA ILE A 110 1.46 4.72 2.40
C ILE A 110 2.04 5.60 3.50
N ARG A 111 2.97 5.04 4.28
CA ARG A 111 3.78 5.77 5.25
C ARG A 111 5.20 5.83 4.74
N ALA A 112 5.75 7.02 4.59
CA ALA A 112 7.13 7.26 4.18
C ALA A 112 7.91 7.82 5.36
N TYR A 113 8.88 7.07 5.87
CA TYR A 113 9.71 7.47 7.01
C TYR A 113 11.07 7.95 6.53
N TRP A 114 11.44 9.17 6.94
CA TRP A 114 12.62 9.88 6.45
C TRP A 114 12.59 9.99 4.92
N GLY A 115 11.55 10.66 4.41
CA GLY A 115 11.36 10.90 2.98
C GLY A 115 12.48 11.76 2.38
N LYS A 116 12.90 11.42 1.17
CA LYS A 116 13.78 12.27 0.36
C LYS A 116 13.01 13.46 -0.20
N GLU A 117 13.72 14.40 -0.82
CA GLU A 117 13.13 15.63 -1.39
C GLU A 117 11.82 15.40 -2.17
N PRO A 118 11.68 14.37 -3.03
CA PRO A 118 10.43 14.17 -3.76
C PRO A 118 9.20 13.86 -2.89
N ILE A 119 9.40 13.26 -1.72
CA ILE A 119 8.35 13.12 -0.71
C ILE A 119 8.09 14.49 -0.04
N LEU A 120 9.15 15.22 0.31
CA LEU A 120 9.08 16.49 1.04
C LEU A 120 8.41 17.62 0.25
N ASP A 121 8.70 17.71 -1.05
CA ASP A 121 8.17 18.74 -1.94
C ASP A 121 6.87 18.33 -2.66
N GLY A 122 6.44 17.08 -2.49
CA GLY A 122 5.21 16.53 -3.08
C GLY A 122 5.32 16.17 -4.57
N SER A 123 6.51 16.19 -5.16
CA SER A 123 6.72 15.80 -6.56
C SER A 123 6.59 14.29 -6.80
N TRP A 124 6.84 13.47 -5.77
CA TRP A 124 6.45 12.07 -5.76
C TRP A 124 5.01 11.90 -5.29
N GLN A 125 4.24 11.10 -6.04
CA GLN A 125 2.88 10.72 -5.70
C GLN A 125 2.73 9.20 -5.77
N PRO A 126 1.92 8.57 -4.91
CA PRO A 126 1.59 7.16 -5.02
C PRO A 126 1.03 6.80 -6.40
N PRO A 127 1.27 5.59 -6.91
CA PRO A 127 0.58 5.12 -8.10
C PRO A 127 -0.93 5.01 -7.84
N SER A 128 -1.72 5.14 -8.91
CA SER A 128 -3.15 4.93 -8.82
C SER A 128 -3.47 3.47 -8.51
N ILE A 129 -4.52 3.26 -7.72
CA ILE A 129 -4.99 1.92 -7.34
C ILE A 129 -5.94 1.43 -8.41
N LYS A 130 -5.61 0.35 -9.11
CA LYS A 130 -6.44 -0.19 -10.18
C LYS A 130 -7.31 -1.31 -9.65
N ARG A 131 -8.59 -1.31 -9.98
CA ARG A 131 -9.43 -2.50 -9.79
C ARG A 131 -8.98 -3.56 -10.79
N ARG A 132 -8.82 -4.79 -10.30
CA ARG A 132 -8.51 -5.96 -11.12
C ARG A 132 -9.83 -6.48 -11.71
N ALA A 133 -9.82 -6.73 -13.02
CA ALA A 133 -10.93 -7.35 -13.73
C ALA A 133 -11.03 -8.86 -13.45
#